data_AF-A0A2X3JKE0-F1
#
_entry.id   AF-A0A2X3JKE0-F1
#
_cell.length_a   1.000
_cell.length_b   1.000
_cell.length_c   1.000
_cell.angle_alpha   90.00
_cell.angle_beta   90.00
_cell.angle_gamma   90.00
#
_symmetry.space_group_name_H-M   'P 1'
#
loop_
_entity.id
_entity.type
_entity.pdbx_description
1 polymer ?
#
loop_
_entity_poly.entity_id
_entity_poly.type
_entity_poly.pdbx_seq_one_letter_code
_entity_poly.pdbx_strand_id
1 'polypeptide(L)'
;MTDQSHQCVIIGIAGASASGKSLIASTLYRELREQVGDEHIGVIPEDCYYKDQSHLSMEERVKTNYDHPSAMDHSLLLEHLQALKRGSAIDLPVYSYVEHTRMKETVTVEPEEGHHSRRHFVADGCAFA
;
A
#
# COMPACT_ATOMS: atom_id res chain seq x y z
N MET A 1 27.74 17.32 13.67
CA MET A 1 27.49 15.97 13.13
C MET A 1 26.13 16.03 12.47
N THR A 2 26.10 16.23 11.16
CA THR A 2 24.86 16.34 10.39
C THR A 2 24.23 14.95 10.30
N ASP A 3 23.14 14.75 11.03
CA ASP A 3 22.22 13.63 10.83
C ASP A 3 21.63 13.76 9.42
N GLN A 4 22.22 13.04 8.46
CA GLN A 4 21.67 12.93 7.11
C GLN A 4 20.51 11.93 7.20
N SER A 5 19.36 12.44 7.62
CA SER A 5 18.12 11.68 7.73
C SER A 5 17.78 11.05 6.38
N HIS A 6 17.83 9.71 6.29
CA HIS A 6 17.36 8.94 5.15
C HIS A 6 15.92 9.37 4.81
N GLN A 7 15.72 10.11 3.72
CA GLN A 7 14.41 10.68 3.42
C GLN A 7 13.58 9.65 2.63
N CYS A 8 12.62 9.01 3.30
CA CYS A 8 11.58 8.24 2.65
C CYS A 8 10.40 9.16 2.32
N VAL A 9 10.06 9.20 1.03
CA VAL A 9 8.95 9.96 0.46
C VAL A 9 7.83 8.96 0.21
N ILE A 10 6.67 9.22 0.81
CA ILE A 10 5.44 8.46 0.56
C ILE A 10 4.52 9.37 -0.25
N ILE A 11 4.07 8.87 -1.40
CA ILE A 11 3.16 9.55 -2.31
C ILE A 11 1.83 8.82 -2.25
N GLY A 12 0.85 9.42 -1.58
CA GLY A 12 -0.52 8.90 -1.55
C GLY A 12 -1.32 9.41 -2.74
N ILE A 13 -1.97 8.51 -3.47
CA ILE A 13 -2.88 8.82 -4.57
C ILE A 13 -4.29 8.43 -4.13
N ALA A 14 -5.19 9.42 -4.00
CA ALA A 14 -6.56 9.23 -3.49
C ALA A 14 -7.60 9.92 -4.40
N GLY A 15 -8.86 9.46 -4.38
CA GLY A 15 -9.98 10.06 -5.13
C GLY A 15 -10.96 9.08 -5.80
N ALA A 16 -11.97 9.62 -6.51
CA ALA A 16 -13.17 8.98 -7.13
C ALA A 16 -12.95 7.65 -7.93
N SER A 17 -13.99 6.81 -8.10
CA SER A 17 -13.82 5.47 -8.70
C SER A 17 -13.71 5.71 -10.16
N ALA A 18 -12.84 4.96 -10.83
CA ALA A 18 -12.51 5.24 -12.23
C ALA A 18 -12.06 6.69 -12.50
N SER A 19 -11.57 7.44 -11.48
CA SER A 19 -11.04 8.79 -11.67
C SER A 19 -9.65 8.84 -12.32
N GLY A 20 -9.03 7.69 -12.56
CA GLY A 20 -7.71 7.58 -13.19
C GLY A 20 -6.54 7.43 -12.21
N LYS A 21 -6.77 7.14 -10.93
CA LYS A 21 -5.68 6.96 -9.93
C LYS A 21 -4.65 5.93 -10.33
N SER A 22 -5.09 4.74 -10.76
CA SER A 22 -4.16 3.70 -11.20
C SER A 22 -3.39 4.09 -12.46
N LEU A 23 -3.95 4.98 -13.31
CA LEU A 23 -3.22 5.56 -14.43
C LEU A 23 -2.14 6.54 -13.96
N ILE A 24 -2.45 7.40 -12.98
CA ILE A 24 -1.48 8.31 -12.37
C ILE A 24 -0.39 7.51 -11.64
N ALA A 25 -0.76 6.49 -10.86
CA ALA A 25 0.17 5.63 -10.13
C ALA A 25 1.14 4.91 -11.08
N SER A 26 0.64 4.29 -12.14
CA SER A 26 1.47 3.62 -13.14
C SER A 26 2.34 4.57 -13.96
N THR A 27 1.83 5.77 -14.28
CA THR A 27 2.62 6.81 -14.97
C THR A 27 3.75 7.32 -14.08
N LEU A 28 3.45 7.64 -12.82
CA LEU A 28 4.44 8.09 -11.85
C LEU A 28 5.49 7.02 -11.58
N TYR A 29 5.07 5.76 -11.40
CA TYR A 29 5.99 4.63 -11.25
C TYR A 29 6.94 4.53 -12.46
N ARG A 30 6.42 4.62 -13.70
CA ARG A 30 7.25 4.57 -14.91
C ARG A 30 8.26 5.73 -14.96
N GLU A 31 7.81 6.96 -14.72
CA GLU A 31 8.66 8.15 -14.78
C GLU A 31 9.73 8.16 -13.68
N LEU A 32 9.37 7.75 -12.46
CA LEU A 32 10.33 7.62 -11.36
C LEU A 32 11.32 6.50 -11.66
N ARG A 33 10.86 5.35 -12.19
CA ARG A 33 11.74 4.21 -12.53
C ARG A 33 12.84 4.61 -13.50
N GLU A 34 12.52 5.46 -14.49
CA GLU A 34 13.52 5.99 -15.43
C GLU A 34 14.57 6.88 -14.76
N GLN A 35 14.25 7.53 -13.64
CA GLN A 35 15.15 8.46 -12.94
C GLN A 35 15.95 7.81 -11.82
N VAL A 36 15.32 6.94 -11.03
CA VAL A 36 15.92 6.39 -9.81
C VAL A 36 16.24 4.91 -9.90
N GLY A 37 15.64 4.13 -10.80
CA GLY A 37 15.75 2.67 -10.82
C GLY A 37 14.55 1.97 -10.18
N ASP A 38 14.38 0.68 -10.46
CA ASP A 38 13.20 -0.10 -10.01
C ASP A 38 13.31 -0.46 -8.52
N GLU A 39 14.53 -0.72 -8.07
CA GLU A 39 14.89 -1.08 -6.70
C GLU A 39 14.58 0.02 -5.68
N HIS A 40 14.30 1.24 -6.13
CA HIS A 40 14.04 2.42 -5.30
C HIS A 40 12.55 2.75 -5.15
N ILE A 41 11.65 1.96 -5.76
CA ILE A 41 10.22 2.26 -5.83
C ILE A 41 9.37 1.10 -5.31
N GLY A 42 8.66 1.34 -4.22
CA GLY A 42 7.64 0.41 -3.70
C GLY A 42 6.23 0.86 -4.04
N VAL A 43 5.36 -0.06 -4.45
CA VAL A 43 3.92 0.21 -4.64
C VAL A 43 3.13 -0.54 -3.58
N ILE A 44 2.29 0.19 -2.84
CA ILE A 44 1.43 -0.37 -1.79
C ILE A 44 -0.03 -0.10 -2.17
N PRO A 45 -0.76 -1.14 -2.62
CA PRO A 45 -2.18 -1.05 -2.86
C PRO A 45 -2.94 -0.93 -1.53
N GLU A 46 -3.83 0.05 -1.39
CA GLU A 46 -4.58 0.25 -0.14
C GLU A 46 -5.66 -0.83 0.07
N ASP A 47 -6.20 -1.37 -1.01
CA ASP A 47 -7.19 -2.47 -1.03
C ASP A 47 -6.67 -3.77 -0.38
N CYS A 48 -5.35 -4.01 -0.39
CA CYS A 48 -4.71 -5.07 0.41
C CYS A 48 -5.04 -4.96 1.91
N TYR A 49 -5.36 -3.76 2.40
CA TYR A 49 -5.65 -3.48 3.79
C TYR A 49 -7.14 -3.48 4.12
N TYR A 50 -8.01 -4.08 3.31
CA TYR A 50 -9.33 -4.46 3.82
C TYR A 50 -9.21 -5.36 5.05
N LYS A 51 -10.15 -5.21 5.99
CA LYS A 51 -10.16 -5.97 7.24
C LYS A 51 -10.34 -7.46 6.97
N ASP A 52 -9.66 -8.27 7.78
CA ASP A 52 -9.87 -9.70 7.78
C ASP A 52 -11.28 -10.05 8.28
N GLN A 53 -12.02 -10.77 7.43
CA GLN A 53 -13.36 -11.28 7.70
C GLN A 53 -13.39 -12.80 7.62
N SER A 54 -12.24 -13.46 7.78
CA SER A 54 -12.10 -14.93 7.80
C SER A 54 -13.03 -15.59 8.83
N HIS A 55 -13.36 -14.85 9.90
CA HIS A 55 -14.28 -15.24 10.96
C HIS A 55 -15.78 -15.19 10.58
N LEU A 56 -16.13 -14.50 9.49
CA LEU A 56 -17.51 -14.40 8.98
C LEU A 56 -17.77 -15.44 7.89
N SER A 57 -19.05 -15.78 7.71
CA SER A 57 -19.50 -16.59 6.57
C SER A 57 -19.47 -15.80 5.26
N MET A 58 -19.41 -16.48 4.12
CA MET A 58 -19.43 -15.83 2.81
C MET A 58 -20.66 -14.93 2.60
N GLU A 59 -21.84 -15.37 3.07
CA GLU A 59 -23.09 -14.60 2.98
C GLU A 59 -23.04 -13.27 3.77
N GLU A 60 -22.25 -13.22 4.84
CA GLU A 60 -22.04 -12.01 5.63
C GLU A 60 -20.99 -11.11 4.98
N ARG A 61 -19.88 -11.68 4.47
CA ARG A 61 -18.81 -10.92 3.80
C ARG A 61 -19.28 -10.13 2.59
N VAL A 62 -20.23 -10.68 1.82
CA VAL A 62 -20.81 -10.02 0.63
C VAL A 62 -21.69 -8.83 1.01
N LYS A 63 -22.21 -8.77 2.24
CA LYS A 63 -23.02 -7.64 2.73
C LYS A 63 -22.16 -6.47 3.22
N THR A 64 -20.85 -6.66 3.38
CA THR A 64 -19.94 -5.61 3.82
C THR A 64 -19.86 -4.51 2.76
N ASN A 65 -20.07 -3.26 3.21
CA ASN A 65 -19.85 -2.10 2.37
C ASN A 65 -18.34 -1.77 2.35
N TYR A 66 -17.64 -2.22 1.32
CA TYR A 66 -16.21 -1.99 1.15
C TYR A 66 -15.85 -0.53 0.80
N ASP A 67 -16.83 0.28 0.41
CA ASP A 67 -16.64 1.72 0.20
C ASP A 67 -16.67 2.51 1.53
N HIS A 68 -17.07 1.88 2.64
CA HIS A 68 -17.07 2.57 3.93
C HIS A 68 -15.66 2.56 4.55
N PRO A 69 -15.14 3.70 5.09
CA PRO A 69 -13.81 3.76 5.70
C PRO A 69 -13.57 2.73 6.80
N SER A 70 -14.62 2.24 7.46
CA SER A 70 -14.50 1.20 8.48
C SER A 70 -14.12 -0.18 7.94
N ALA A 71 -14.26 -0.43 6.64
CA ALA A 71 -13.87 -1.68 6.00
C ALA A 71 -12.35 -1.81 5.88
N MET A 72 -11.61 -0.69 5.95
CA MET A 72 -10.16 -0.65 5.87
C MET A 72 -9.50 -0.75 7.24
N ASP A 73 -8.32 -1.36 7.25
CA ASP A 73 -7.42 -1.50 8.38
C ASP A 73 -6.33 -0.41 8.33
N HIS A 74 -6.75 0.85 8.49
CA HIS A 74 -5.85 1.99 8.46
C HIS A 74 -4.77 1.94 9.54
N SER A 75 -5.01 1.22 10.65
CA SER A 75 -4.02 1.05 11.70
C SER A 75 -2.84 0.22 11.21
N LEU A 76 -3.12 -0.92 10.56
CA LEU A 76 -2.10 -1.76 9.96
C LEU A 76 -1.38 -1.06 8.80
N LEU A 77 -2.11 -0.34 7.95
CA LEU A 77 -1.50 0.45 6.87
C LEU A 77 -0.52 1.48 7.42
N LEU A 78 -0.93 2.23 8.46
CA LEU A 78 -0.06 3.21 9.11
C LEU A 78 1.19 2.56 9.72
N GLU A 79 1.03 1.43 10.39
CA GLU A 79 2.14 0.66 10.96
C GLU A 79 3.15 0.26 9.88
N HIS A 80 2.66 -0.30 8.78
CA HIS A 80 3.49 -0.74 7.65
C HIS A 80 4.21 0.43 6.96
N LEU A 81 3.52 1.54 6.71
CA LEU A 81 4.13 2.75 6.13
C LEU A 81 5.23 3.31 7.04
N GLN A 82 5.02 3.28 8.36
CA GLN A 82 6.04 3.69 9.33
C GLN A 82 7.23 2.72 9.38
N ALA A 83 6.99 1.41 9.28
CA ALA A 83 8.04 0.40 9.23
C ALA A 83 8.93 0.59 7.99
N LEU A 84 8.33 0.75 6.81
CA LEU A 84 9.05 1.04 5.56
C LEU A 84 9.83 2.36 5.64
N LYS A 85 9.24 3.40 6.25
CA LYS A 85 9.95 4.67 6.49
C LYS A 85 11.18 4.49 7.40
N ARG A 86 11.13 3.57 8.36
CA ARG A 86 12.26 3.20 9.22
C ARG A 86 13.27 2.24 8.56
N GLY A 87 13.00 1.78 7.34
CA GLY A 87 13.85 0.81 6.67
C GLY A 87 13.65 -0.62 7.18
N SER A 88 12.44 -0.97 7.62
CA SER A 88 12.05 -2.33 8.01
C SER A 88 11.10 -2.93 6.99
N ALA A 89 11.31 -4.22 6.66
CA ALA A 89 10.42 -4.98 5.80
C ALA A 89 9.04 -5.13 6.43
N ILE A 90 8.05 -5.32 5.56
CA ILE A 90 6.67 -5.60 5.96
C ILE A 90 6.17 -6.84 5.23
N ASP A 91 5.21 -7.51 5.86
CA ASP A 91 4.43 -8.55 5.22
C ASP A 91 3.12 -7.93 4.71
N LEU A 92 3.13 -7.50 3.45
CA LEU A 92 1.95 -6.90 2.82
C LEU A 92 0.82 -7.94 2.74
N PRO A 93 -0.35 -7.67 3.33
CA PRO A 93 -1.49 -8.57 3.22
C PRO A 93 -1.94 -8.75 1.76
N VAL A 94 -2.35 -9.96 1.41
CA VAL A 94 -3.03 -10.23 0.13
C VAL A 94 -4.53 -10.25 0.38
N TYR A 95 -5.28 -9.46 -0.38
CA TYR A 95 -6.74 -9.47 -0.33
C TYR A 95 -7.34 -10.27 -1.48
N SER A 96 -8.29 -11.16 -1.18
CA SER A 96 -9.02 -11.91 -2.19
C SER A 96 -10.39 -11.28 -2.44
N TYR A 97 -10.55 -10.73 -3.64
CA TYR A 97 -11.84 -10.24 -4.14
C TYR A 97 -12.88 -11.35 -4.33
N VAL A 98 -12.44 -12.59 -4.52
CA VAL A 98 -13.32 -13.76 -4.68
C VAL A 98 -13.86 -14.22 -3.33
N GLU A 99 -13.01 -14.24 -2.31
CA GLU A 99 -13.35 -14.72 -0.95
C GLU A 99 -13.85 -13.61 -0.03
N HIS A 100 -13.82 -12.35 -0.51
CA HIS A 100 -14.16 -11.15 0.23
C HIS A 100 -13.46 -11.06 1.60
N THR A 101 -12.20 -11.47 1.65
CA THR A 101 -11.40 -11.46 2.89
C THR A 101 -9.91 -11.46 2.60
N ARG A 102 -9.12 -11.13 3.62
CA ARG A 102 -7.67 -11.26 3.63
C ARG A 102 -7.26 -12.73 3.57
N MET A 103 -6.26 -13.02 2.75
CA MET A 103 -5.64 -14.33 2.62
C MET A 103 -4.62 -14.55 3.74
N LYS A 104 -4.19 -15.80 3.94
CA LYS A 104 -3.15 -16.13 4.94
C LYS A 104 -1.77 -15.80 4.41
N GLU A 105 -1.62 -15.85 3.09
CA GLU A 105 -0.42 -15.50 2.37
C GLU A 105 -0.20 -13.98 2.39
N THR A 106 1.07 -13.60 2.48
CA THR A 106 1.53 -12.22 2.43
C THR A 106 2.60 -12.09 1.36
N VAL A 107 2.82 -10.86 0.89
CA VAL A 107 3.94 -10.52 0.01
C VAL A 107 4.93 -9.71 0.83
N THR A 108 6.16 -10.20 0.96
CA THR A 108 7.20 -9.42 1.64
C THR A 108 7.56 -8.22 0.78
N VAL A 109 7.43 -7.02 1.35
CA VAL A 109 7.89 -5.78 0.75
C VAL A 109 9.13 -5.36 1.52
N GLU A 110 10.27 -5.51 0.86
CA GLU A 110 11.54 -5.11 1.42
C GLU A 110 11.66 -3.58 1.45
N PRO A 111 12.25 -3.01 2.51
CA PRO A 111 12.74 -1.66 2.45
C PRO A 111 14.00 -1.69 1.57
N GLU A 112 14.23 -0.67 0.77
CA GLU A 112 15.46 -0.61 -0.01
C GLU A 112 16.72 -0.69 0.89
N GLU A 113 17.64 -1.61 0.56
CA GLU A 113 18.99 -1.67 1.14
C GLU A 113 19.94 -0.75 0.34
N GLY A 114 20.13 0.48 0.81
CA GLY A 114 21.04 1.43 0.14
C GLY A 114 21.46 2.58 1.06
N HIS A 115 22.76 2.73 1.29
CA HIS A 115 23.30 3.75 2.20
C HIS A 115 23.14 5.20 1.70
N HIS A 116 22.65 5.46 0.46
CA HIS A 116 22.71 6.79 -0.14
C HIS A 116 21.56 7.22 -1.08
N SER A 117 20.48 6.44 -1.28
CA SER A 117 19.42 6.78 -2.24
C SER A 117 18.13 7.30 -1.60
N ARG A 118 17.47 8.25 -2.28
CA ARG A 118 16.15 8.79 -1.90
C ARG A 118 15.10 7.71 -2.13
N ARG A 119 14.26 7.46 -1.12
CA ARG A 119 13.27 6.37 -1.14
C ARG A 119 11.92 6.89 -1.58
N HIS A 120 11.26 6.24 -2.54
CA HIS A 120 9.95 6.66 -3.05
C HIS A 120 8.94 5.52 -2.94
N PHE A 121 7.91 5.67 -2.13
CA PHE A 121 6.79 4.73 -2.06
C PHE A 121 5.55 5.38 -2.67
N VAL A 122 4.89 4.69 -3.58
CA VAL A 122 3.59 5.08 -4.14
C VAL A 122 2.52 4.25 -3.45
N ALA A 123 1.65 4.90 -2.68
CA ALA A 123 0.45 4.30 -2.14
C ALA A 123 -0.72 4.60 -3.09
N ASP A 124 -1.25 3.59 -3.77
CA ASP A 124 -2.46 3.71 -4.59
C ASP A 124 -3.67 3.40 -3.70
N GLY A 125 -4.42 4.46 -3.38
CA GLY A 125 -5.59 4.40 -2.51
C GLY A 125 -6.88 4.69 -3.26
N CYS A 126 -7.77 3.70 -3.31
CA CYS A 126 -9.13 3.89 -3.77
C CYS A 126 -10.02 4.44 -2.65
N ALA A 127 -9.89 5.73 -2.36
CA ALA A 127 -10.84 6.40 -1.47
C ALA A 127 -12.14 6.73 -2.25
N PHE A 128 -13.14 5.83 -2.23
CA PHE A 128 -14.54 6.25 -2.48
C PHE A 128 -15.20 6.70 -1.20
N ALA A 129 -15.69 7.94 -1.29
CA ALA A 129 -16.81 8.43 -0.52
C ALA A 129 -18.13 8.01 -1.19
#